data_AF-A0A452ZK58-F1
#
_entry.id   AF-A0A452ZK58-F1
#
_cell.length_a   1.000
_cell.length_b   1.000
_cell.length_c   1.000
_cell.angle_alpha   90.00
_cell.angle_beta   90.00
_cell.angle_gamma   90.00
#
_symmetry.space_group_name_H-M   'P 1'
#
loop_
_entity.id
_entity.type
_entity.pdbx_description
1 polymer ?
#
loop_
_entity_poly.entity_id
_entity_poly.type
_entity_poly.pdbx_seq_one_letter_code
_entity_poly.pdbx_strand_id
1 'polypeptide(L)'
;MIVSKDNNILESFHASDQASTLQFPNYSSLQGSVFESCLIEVIQIRRFHPDLIKKLSTSCLVMQNHKYGISPKRLRENDALSSFFKILTISPDENGEVYVSTVEAQKYPITCTQWHPEKAIFEWRKPMIPHSEDAVQVTQNFANYFIRFVILSLLVISNTSSAYSHPC
;
A
#
# COMPACT_ATOMS: atom_id res chain seq x y z
N MET A 1 13.73 10.51 -12.77
CA MET A 1 13.22 9.46 -11.84
C MET A 1 13.50 8.07 -12.45
N ILE A 2 13.89 7.05 -11.65
CA ILE A 2 14.53 5.80 -12.13
C ILE A 2 13.67 5.00 -13.12
N VAL A 3 12.39 4.79 -12.82
CA VAL A 3 11.50 3.99 -13.69
C VAL A 3 10.87 4.83 -14.79
N SER A 4 10.26 5.97 -14.45
CA SER A 4 9.48 6.77 -15.41
C SER A 4 10.29 7.36 -16.56
N LYS A 5 11.61 7.56 -16.36
CA LYS A 5 12.50 8.32 -17.27
C LYS A 5 11.99 9.74 -17.60
N ASP A 6 11.06 10.24 -16.80
CA ASP A 6 10.46 11.58 -16.92
C ASP A 6 10.66 12.33 -15.60
N ASN A 7 11.28 13.52 -15.67
CA ASN A 7 11.55 14.37 -14.51
C ASN A 7 10.35 15.25 -14.12
N ASN A 8 9.34 15.34 -14.97
CA ASN A 8 8.14 16.15 -14.76
C ASN A 8 6.88 15.28 -14.54
N ILE A 9 7.05 14.01 -14.19
CA ILE A 9 5.97 13.02 -14.11
C ILE A 9 4.91 13.32 -13.04
N LEU A 10 5.22 14.18 -12.07
CA LEU A 10 4.35 14.49 -10.94
C LEU A 10 3.33 15.59 -11.30
N GLU A 11 2.13 15.41 -10.78
CA GLU A 11 1.00 16.34 -10.83
C GLU A 11 0.69 16.83 -9.41
N SER A 12 0.07 18.01 -9.28
CA SER A 12 -0.30 18.56 -7.96
C SER A 12 -1.66 18.01 -7.53
N PHE A 13 -1.81 17.71 -6.23
CA PHE A 13 -3.05 17.23 -5.63
C PHE A 13 -3.26 17.83 -4.23
N HIS A 14 -4.51 18.00 -3.83
CA HIS A 14 -4.92 18.51 -2.52
C HIS A 14 -5.11 17.36 -1.52
N ALA A 15 -4.01 16.75 -1.08
CA ALA A 15 -4.03 15.59 -0.19
C ALA A 15 -3.11 15.75 1.04
N SER A 16 -2.95 17.00 1.50
CA SER A 16 -2.18 17.31 2.71
C SER A 16 -3.06 17.11 3.94
N ASP A 17 -2.62 16.28 4.88
CA ASP A 17 -3.36 15.98 6.10
C ASP A 17 -4.80 15.50 5.91
N GLN A 18 -5.01 14.55 4.98
CA GLN A 18 -6.34 14.11 4.58
C GLN A 18 -6.55 12.63 4.93
N ALA A 19 -7.56 12.32 5.75
CA ALA A 19 -8.08 10.97 5.82
C ALA A 19 -8.89 10.65 4.56
N SER A 20 -8.59 9.55 3.89
CA SER A 20 -9.20 9.22 2.60
C SER A 20 -9.50 7.73 2.46
N THR A 21 -10.22 7.39 1.39
CA THR A 21 -10.55 6.03 0.98
C THR A 21 -9.49 5.48 0.02
N LEU A 22 -9.39 4.15 -0.07
CA LEU A 22 -8.71 3.45 -1.14
C LEU A 22 -9.74 2.80 -2.05
N GLN A 23 -9.86 3.31 -3.28
CA GLN A 23 -10.76 2.79 -4.29
C GLN A 23 -10.03 1.78 -5.18
N PHE A 24 -10.68 0.66 -5.49
CA PHE A 24 -10.14 -0.42 -6.31
C PHE A 24 -10.66 -0.31 -7.75
N PRO A 25 -9.87 0.19 -8.72
CA PRO A 25 -10.34 0.34 -10.09
C PRO A 25 -10.58 -1.01 -10.80
N ASN A 26 -9.95 -2.08 -10.34
CA ASN A 26 -10.14 -3.42 -10.88
C ASN A 26 -9.93 -4.48 -9.78
N TYR A 27 -11.00 -5.11 -9.31
CA TYR A 27 -10.90 -6.15 -8.27
C TYR A 27 -10.08 -7.37 -8.70
N SER A 28 -9.94 -7.63 -10.00
CA SER A 28 -9.08 -8.72 -10.49
C SER A 28 -7.59 -8.47 -10.24
N SER A 29 -7.16 -7.22 -10.02
CA SER A 29 -5.76 -6.91 -9.68
C SER A 29 -5.39 -7.26 -8.24
N LEU A 30 -6.39 -7.62 -7.41
CA LEU A 30 -6.20 -7.97 -6.00
C LEU A 30 -5.56 -9.34 -5.81
N GLN A 31 -5.78 -10.27 -6.74
CA GLN A 31 -5.20 -11.61 -6.65
C GLN A 31 -3.67 -11.52 -6.62
N GLY A 32 -3.07 -12.19 -5.63
CA GLY A 32 -1.63 -12.15 -5.35
C GLY A 32 -1.06 -10.81 -4.85
N SER A 33 -1.89 -9.79 -4.61
CA SER A 33 -1.44 -8.47 -4.14
C SER A 33 -1.44 -8.31 -2.62
N VAL A 34 -0.97 -7.16 -2.12
CA VAL A 34 -1.09 -6.77 -0.70
C VAL A 34 -2.52 -6.79 -0.15
N PHE A 35 -3.52 -6.60 -1.01
CA PHE A 35 -4.93 -6.58 -0.65
C PHE A 35 -5.62 -7.92 -0.93
N GLU A 36 -4.88 -8.98 -1.28
CA GLU A 36 -5.46 -10.29 -1.52
C GLU A 36 -6.11 -10.86 -0.24
N SER A 37 -7.44 -10.95 -0.24
CA SER A 37 -8.17 -11.78 0.70
C SER A 37 -7.88 -13.26 0.42
N CYS A 38 -7.52 -14.04 1.44
CA CYS A 38 -7.34 -15.48 1.28
C CYS A 38 -8.02 -16.22 2.42
N LEU A 39 -8.94 -17.11 2.04
CA LEU A 39 -9.65 -18.02 2.91
C LEU A 39 -8.84 -19.33 3.05
N ILE A 40 -7.62 -19.28 3.58
CA ILE A 40 -6.93 -20.50 3.96
C ILE A 40 -7.04 -20.65 5.48
N GLU A 41 -8.01 -21.46 5.92
CA GLU A 41 -8.28 -21.74 7.33
C GLU A 41 -7.13 -22.46 8.04
N VAL A 42 -6.17 -23.01 7.29
CA VAL A 42 -5.13 -23.89 7.82
C VAL A 42 -3.90 -23.12 8.35
N ILE A 43 -3.73 -21.84 7.98
CA ILE A 43 -2.70 -20.98 8.57
C ILE A 43 -3.32 -19.59 8.76
N GLN A 44 -3.58 -19.21 10.00
CA GLN A 44 -4.12 -17.92 10.46
C GLN A 44 -3.17 -16.73 10.19
N ILE A 45 -2.68 -16.60 8.96
CA ILE A 45 -1.99 -15.39 8.51
C ILE A 45 -3.09 -14.41 8.11
N ARG A 46 -3.39 -13.47 9.02
CA ARG A 46 -4.42 -12.45 8.80
C ARG A 46 -4.12 -11.65 7.52
N ARG A 47 -4.84 -11.99 6.46
CA ARG A 47 -4.94 -11.16 5.26
C ARG A 47 -6.11 -10.19 5.41
N PHE A 48 -6.24 -9.24 4.49
CA PHE A 48 -7.37 -8.34 4.49
C PHE A 48 -8.69 -9.13 4.40
N HIS A 49 -9.52 -9.06 5.44
CA HIS A 49 -10.86 -9.62 5.43
C HIS A 49 -11.67 -8.92 4.30
N PRO A 50 -12.52 -9.64 3.56
CA PRO A 50 -13.32 -9.03 2.48
C PRO A 50 -14.11 -7.79 2.93
N ASP A 51 -14.62 -7.79 4.16
CA ASP A 51 -15.31 -6.63 4.72
C ASP A 51 -14.38 -5.43 4.90
N LEU A 52 -13.13 -5.65 5.31
CA LEU A 52 -12.15 -4.59 5.45
C LEU A 52 -11.76 -4.02 4.07
N ILE A 53 -11.64 -4.87 3.04
CA ILE A 53 -11.47 -4.42 1.65
C ILE A 53 -12.63 -3.53 1.21
N LYS A 54 -13.87 -3.92 1.50
CA LYS A 54 -15.04 -3.09 1.19
C LYS A 54 -15.01 -1.76 1.94
N LYS A 55 -14.68 -1.78 3.22
CA LYS A 55 -14.57 -0.57 4.06
C LYS A 55 -13.47 0.38 3.57
N LEU A 56 -12.36 -0.13 3.04
CA LEU A 56 -11.31 0.72 2.45
C LEU A 56 -11.86 1.63 1.34
N SER A 57 -12.87 1.17 0.58
CA SER A 57 -13.50 1.98 -0.47
C SER A 57 -14.61 2.91 0.01
N THR A 58 -15.17 2.69 1.20
CA THR A 58 -16.34 3.46 1.69
C THR A 58 -16.07 4.30 2.92
N SER A 59 -14.98 4.04 3.64
CA SER A 59 -14.62 4.69 4.90
C SER A 59 -13.21 5.27 4.81
N CYS A 60 -13.01 6.46 5.39
CA CYS A 60 -11.70 7.11 5.42
C CYS A 60 -10.79 6.42 6.44
N LEU A 61 -10.10 5.35 6.01
CA LEU A 61 -9.29 4.49 6.87
C LEU A 61 -7.77 4.71 6.71
N VAL A 62 -7.34 5.50 5.73
CA VAL A 62 -5.92 5.78 5.48
C VAL A 62 -5.61 7.26 5.56
N MET A 63 -4.37 7.59 5.92
CA MET A 63 -3.90 8.96 6.01
C MET A 63 -3.06 9.35 4.79
N GLN A 64 -3.44 10.43 4.13
CA GLN A 64 -2.70 11.07 3.05
C GLN A 64 -1.99 12.30 3.59
N ASN A 65 -0.74 12.51 3.16
CA ASN A 65 0.01 13.70 3.53
C ASN A 65 1.01 14.08 2.43
N HIS A 66 0.48 14.42 1.26
CA HIS A 66 1.30 14.81 0.11
C HIS A 66 0.64 15.94 -0.69
N LYS A 67 1.45 16.61 -1.52
CA LYS A 67 1.01 17.66 -2.46
C LYS A 67 1.16 17.28 -3.91
N TYR A 68 1.85 16.16 -4.17
CA TYR A 68 2.18 15.69 -5.49
C TYR A 68 1.89 14.20 -5.60
N GLY A 69 1.50 13.77 -6.79
CA GLY A 69 1.17 12.39 -7.10
C GLY A 69 1.21 12.14 -8.60
N ILE A 70 0.67 11.01 -9.04
CA ILE A 70 0.54 10.66 -10.45
C ILE A 70 -0.91 10.23 -10.68
N SER A 71 -1.58 10.84 -11.65
CA SER A 71 -2.93 10.42 -12.04
C SER A 71 -2.90 9.02 -12.70
N PRO A 72 -4.01 8.25 -12.61
CA PRO A 72 -4.10 6.96 -13.31
C PRO A 72 -3.91 7.07 -14.83
N LYS A 73 -4.24 8.23 -15.41
CA LYS A 73 -4.00 8.53 -16.82
C LYS A 73 -2.49 8.65 -17.08
N ARG A 74 -1.81 9.51 -16.33
CA ARG A 74 -0.38 9.79 -16.51
C ARG A 74 0.51 8.57 -16.26
N LEU A 75 0.14 7.70 -15.31
CA LEU A 75 0.84 6.43 -15.12
C LEU A 75 0.69 5.51 -16.34
N ARG A 76 -0.53 5.40 -16.88
CA ARG A 76 -0.83 4.54 -18.05
C ARG A 76 -0.18 5.03 -19.33
N GLU A 77 -0.10 6.34 -19.54
CA GLU A 77 0.52 6.96 -20.72
C GLU A 77 2.06 6.89 -20.69
N ASN A 78 2.67 6.63 -19.53
CA ASN A 78 4.10 6.40 -19.44
C ASN A 78 4.41 4.90 -19.57
N ASP A 79 4.88 4.46 -20.73
CA ASP A 79 5.17 3.05 -21.04
C ASP A 79 6.11 2.38 -20.02
N ALA A 80 7.09 3.11 -19.47
CA ALA A 80 8.02 2.57 -18.50
C ALA A 80 7.34 2.30 -17.15
N LEU A 81 6.42 3.18 -16.71
CA LEU A 81 5.63 2.96 -15.51
C LEU A 81 4.55 1.90 -15.72
N SER A 82 3.80 1.96 -16.81
CA SER A 82 2.69 1.04 -17.08
C SER A 82 3.15 -0.39 -17.34
N SER A 83 4.35 -0.58 -17.88
CA SER A 83 4.98 -1.91 -18.03
C SER A 83 5.63 -2.45 -16.76
N PHE A 84 6.00 -1.57 -15.81
CA PHE A 84 6.65 -1.99 -14.56
C PHE A 84 5.65 -2.18 -13.43
N PHE A 85 4.65 -1.32 -13.32
CA PHE A 85 3.69 -1.28 -12.22
C PHE A 85 2.26 -1.59 -12.69
N LYS A 86 1.50 -2.28 -11.83
CA LYS A 86 0.04 -2.32 -11.89
C LYS A 86 -0.55 -1.41 -10.81
N ILE A 87 -1.64 -0.71 -11.15
CA ILE A 87 -2.39 0.10 -10.18
C ILE A 87 -3.28 -0.84 -9.35
N LEU A 88 -3.13 -0.78 -8.02
CA LEU A 88 -3.97 -1.52 -7.08
C LEU A 88 -5.10 -0.63 -6.54
N THR A 89 -4.75 0.58 -6.11
CA THR A 89 -5.73 1.54 -5.59
C THR A 89 -5.51 2.95 -6.11
N ILE A 90 -6.60 3.71 -6.13
CA ILE A 90 -6.63 5.14 -6.37
C ILE A 90 -7.33 5.83 -5.19
N SER A 91 -7.01 7.10 -4.94
CA SER A 91 -7.68 7.92 -3.93
C SER A 91 -8.08 9.27 -4.53
N PRO A 92 -9.23 9.81 -4.14
CA PRO A 92 -9.56 11.20 -4.40
C PRO A 92 -8.81 12.12 -3.44
N ASP A 93 -8.37 13.27 -3.93
CA ASP A 93 -7.94 14.41 -3.14
C ASP A 93 -9.16 15.19 -2.60
N GLU A 94 -8.93 16.30 -1.88
CA GLU A 94 -10.01 17.12 -1.30
C GLU A 94 -10.91 17.79 -2.36
N ASN A 95 -10.42 17.98 -3.59
CA ASN A 95 -11.18 18.54 -4.70
C ASN A 95 -11.89 17.46 -5.54
N GLY A 96 -11.67 16.18 -5.22
CA GLY A 96 -12.19 15.04 -5.98
C GLY A 96 -11.33 14.62 -7.18
N GLU A 97 -10.15 15.22 -7.35
CA GLU A 97 -9.18 14.75 -8.35
C GLU A 97 -8.54 13.45 -7.90
N VAL A 98 -8.37 12.50 -8.82
CA VAL A 98 -7.97 11.14 -8.47
C VAL A 98 -6.52 10.86 -8.84
N TYR A 99 -5.75 10.36 -7.87
CA TYR A 99 -4.37 9.94 -8.04
C TYR A 99 -4.18 8.47 -7.68
N VAL A 100 -3.08 7.90 -8.15
CA VAL A 100 -2.67 6.53 -7.83
C VAL A 100 -2.18 6.48 -6.38
N SER A 101 -2.86 5.68 -5.55
CA SER A 101 -2.56 5.58 -4.11
C SER A 101 -1.78 4.33 -3.74
N THR A 102 -1.91 3.24 -4.50
CA THR A 102 -1.08 2.04 -4.33
C THR A 102 -0.76 1.40 -5.67
N VAL A 103 0.51 1.06 -5.87
CA VAL A 103 0.99 0.25 -7.00
C VAL A 103 1.77 -0.95 -6.53
N GLU A 104 1.84 -1.96 -7.39
CA GLU A 104 2.70 -3.12 -7.20
C GLU A 104 3.44 -3.42 -8.50
N ALA A 105 4.72 -3.77 -8.40
CA ALA A 105 5.50 -4.13 -9.58
C ALA A 105 5.01 -5.47 -10.14
N GLN A 106 4.96 -5.58 -11.47
CA GLN A 106 4.41 -6.77 -12.13
C GLN A 106 5.29 -8.02 -11.93
N LYS A 107 6.62 -7.83 -11.82
CA LYS A 107 7.61 -8.93 -11.80
C LYS A 107 8.44 -9.01 -10.52
N TYR A 108 8.36 -7.99 -9.66
CA TYR A 108 9.19 -7.87 -8.46
C TYR A 108 8.30 -7.71 -7.23
N PRO A 109 8.72 -8.18 -6.05
CA PRO A 109 7.97 -8.01 -4.80
C PRO A 109 8.12 -6.58 -4.26
N ILE A 110 7.71 -5.60 -5.07
CA ILE A 110 7.78 -4.17 -4.75
C ILE A 110 6.36 -3.64 -4.73
N THR A 111 5.92 -3.20 -3.56
CA THR A 111 4.65 -2.51 -3.34
C THR A 111 4.95 -1.10 -2.88
N CYS A 112 4.30 -0.11 -3.49
CA CYS A 112 4.47 1.30 -3.13
C CYS A 112 3.10 1.89 -2.76
N THR A 113 3.05 2.58 -1.62
CA THR A 113 1.87 3.32 -1.17
C THR A 113 2.17 4.82 -1.15
N GLN A 114 1.21 5.63 -1.58
CA GLN A 114 1.26 7.08 -1.44
C GLN A 114 0.72 7.54 -0.08
N TRP A 115 -0.15 6.73 0.52
CA TRP A 115 -0.70 6.89 1.86
C TRP A 115 0.28 6.37 2.92
N HIS A 116 0.03 6.76 4.16
CA HIS A 116 0.86 6.47 5.33
C HIS A 116 0.26 5.35 6.18
N PRO A 117 0.63 4.08 5.95
CA PRO A 117 0.12 2.94 6.73
C PRO A 117 0.47 3.01 8.20
N GLU A 118 1.56 3.68 8.59
CA GLU A 118 2.07 3.73 9.95
C GLU A 118 1.27 4.64 10.89
N LYS A 119 0.62 5.68 10.36
CA LYS A 119 0.11 6.79 11.19
C LYS A 119 -1.03 6.39 12.11
N ALA A 120 -1.90 5.47 11.69
CA ALA A 120 -3.08 5.07 12.44
C ALA A 120 -2.77 4.48 13.84
N ILE A 121 -1.56 3.95 14.06
CA ILE A 121 -1.18 3.36 15.36
C ILE A 121 -0.02 4.08 16.05
N PHE A 122 0.71 4.96 15.35
CA PHE A 122 1.92 5.59 15.88
C PHE A 122 1.87 7.12 15.98
N GLU A 123 0.88 7.81 15.38
CA GLU A 123 0.81 9.28 15.39
C GLU A 123 -0.53 9.82 15.90
N TRP A 124 -0.49 10.64 16.96
CA TRP A 124 -1.69 11.16 17.63
C TRP A 124 -1.84 12.69 17.58
N ARG A 125 -0.97 13.38 16.83
CA ARG A 125 -0.88 14.85 16.85
C ARG A 125 -1.99 15.55 16.06
N LYS A 126 -2.67 14.84 15.16
CA LYS A 126 -3.62 15.41 14.22
C LYS A 126 -4.96 14.66 14.32
N PRO A 127 -6.07 15.35 14.59
CA PRO A 127 -7.37 14.70 14.86
C PRO A 127 -7.97 14.01 13.63
N MET A 128 -7.53 14.39 12.42
CA MET A 128 -7.96 13.72 11.18
C MET A 128 -7.32 12.36 10.97
N ILE A 129 -6.25 11.99 11.70
CA ILE A 129 -5.63 10.66 11.52
C ILE A 129 -6.65 9.59 11.95
N PRO A 130 -6.97 8.61 11.10
CA PRO A 130 -7.95 7.58 11.44
C PRO A 130 -7.36 6.61 12.47
N HIS A 131 -8.02 6.50 13.63
CA HIS A 131 -7.65 5.62 14.75
C HIS A 131 -8.72 4.57 15.08
N SER A 132 -9.67 4.35 14.17
CA SER A 132 -10.69 3.30 14.35
C SER A 132 -10.07 1.91 14.34
N GLU A 133 -10.76 0.92 14.91
CA GLU A 133 -10.31 -0.48 14.88
C GLU A 133 -10.01 -0.94 13.44
N ASP A 134 -10.84 -0.57 12.48
CA ASP A 134 -10.62 -0.87 11.06
C ASP A 134 -9.32 -0.24 10.53
N ALA A 135 -9.02 1.02 10.87
CA ALA A 135 -7.78 1.69 10.45
C ALA A 135 -6.53 1.01 11.06
N VAL A 136 -6.62 0.60 12.33
CA VAL A 136 -5.57 -0.18 13.00
C VAL A 136 -5.37 -1.53 12.29
N GLN A 137 -6.46 -2.22 11.91
CA GLN A 137 -6.37 -3.47 11.16
C GLN A 137 -5.75 -3.29 9.77
N VAL A 138 -6.01 -2.18 9.08
CA VAL A 138 -5.37 -1.85 7.79
C VAL A 138 -3.85 -1.78 7.98
N THR A 139 -3.37 -1.03 8.98
CA THR A 139 -1.93 -0.93 9.29
C THR A 139 -1.32 -2.30 9.58
N GLN A 140 -1.95 -3.08 10.47
CA GLN A 140 -1.42 -4.38 10.87
C GLN A 140 -1.35 -5.35 9.69
N ASN A 141 -2.39 -5.41 8.85
CA ASN A 141 -2.43 -6.30 7.70
C ASN A 141 -1.38 -5.90 6.64
N PHE A 142 -1.19 -4.60 6.42
CA PHE A 142 -0.15 -4.10 5.52
C PHE A 142 1.26 -4.46 6.03
N ALA A 143 1.52 -4.26 7.32
CA ALA A 143 2.80 -4.64 7.94
C ALA A 143 3.06 -6.16 7.88
N ASN A 144 2.03 -6.98 8.16
CA ASN A 144 2.11 -8.43 8.07
C ASN A 144 2.47 -8.89 6.65
N TYR A 145 1.86 -8.28 5.62
CA TYR A 145 2.21 -8.55 4.22
C TYR A 145 3.68 -8.23 3.96
N PHE A 146 4.14 -7.03 4.33
CA PHE A 146 5.53 -6.62 4.11
C PHE A 146 6.54 -7.59 4.76
N ILE A 147 6.31 -7.93 6.03
CA ILE A 147 7.16 -8.87 6.79
C ILE A 147 7.20 -10.25 6.11
N ARG A 148 6.08 -10.73 5.56
CA ARG A 148 6.02 -12.01 4.86
C ARG A 148 6.96 -12.06 3.65
N PHE A 149 7.02 -11.02 2.84
CA PHE A 149 7.94 -10.98 1.69
C PHE A 149 9.41 -10.95 2.11
N VAL A 150 9.71 -10.29 3.24
CA VAL A 150 11.05 -10.29 3.83
C VAL A 150 11.41 -11.68 4.38
N ILE A 151 10.53 -12.32 5.15
CA ILE A 151 10.78 -13.65 5.74
C ILE A 151 10.89 -14.73 4.67
N LEU A 152 10.06 -14.72 3.63
CA LEU A 152 10.17 -15.66 2.51
C LEU A 152 11.50 -15.50 1.76
N SER A 153 12.00 -14.27 1.63
CA SER A 153 13.31 -13.99 1.05
C SER A 153 14.45 -14.48 1.97
N LEU A 154 14.31 -14.34 3.28
CA LEU A 154 15.29 -14.82 4.27
C LEU A 154 15.33 -16.35 4.38
N LEU A 155 14.22 -17.05 4.14
CA LEU A 155 14.17 -18.51 4.13
C LEU A 155 15.00 -19.11 2.98
N VAL A 156 15.24 -18.35 1.92
CA VAL A 156 16.19 -18.70 0.84
C VAL A 156 17.65 -18.45 1.27
N ILE A 157 17.88 -17.55 2.25
CA ILE A 157 19.22 -17.17 2.72
C ILE A 157 19.70 -18.06 3.89
N SER A 158 18.82 -18.82 4.54
CA SER A 158 19.20 -19.75 5.61
C SER A 158 19.82 -21.05 5.07
N ASN A 159 21.04 -20.95 4.56
CA ASN A 159 21.99 -22.06 4.53
C ASN A 159 23.42 -21.62 4.89
N THR A 160 23.56 -20.59 5.71
CA THR A 160 24.85 -20.22 6.33
C THR A 160 24.66 -19.97 7.82
N SER A 161 25.26 -20.86 8.63
CA SER A 161 25.36 -20.73 10.08
C SER A 161 26.26 -19.55 10.44
N SER A 162 25.69 -18.43 10.87
CA SER A 162 26.43 -17.43 11.66
C SER A 162 25.47 -16.44 12.32
N ALA A 163 24.78 -16.85 13.38
CA ALA A 163 24.12 -15.91 14.28
C ALA A 163 23.87 -16.51 15.68
N TYR A 164 24.89 -17.12 16.30
CA TYR A 164 24.92 -17.31 17.75
C TYR A 164 26.37 -17.25 18.25
N SER A 165 26.82 -16.04 18.56
CA SER A 165 27.87 -15.81 19.56
C SER A 165 27.67 -14.43 20.15
N HIS A 166 27.07 -14.35 21.34
CA HIS A 166 27.77 -13.87 22.54
C HIS A 166 26.82 -13.93 23.76
N PRO A 167 27.26 -14.54 24.89
CA PRO A 167 26.52 -14.54 26.14
C PRO A 167 26.81 -13.28 26.96
N CYS A 168 25.81 -12.83 27.73
CA CYS A 168 26.02 -12.22 29.03
C CYS A 168 25.52 -13.22 30.08
#